data_AF-A0A4R2IY62-F1
#
_entry.id   AF-A0A4R2IY62-F1
#
_cell.length_a   1.000
_cell.length_b   1.000
_cell.length_c   1.000
_cell.angle_alpha   90.00
_cell.angle_beta   90.00
_cell.angle_gamma   90.00
#
_symmetry.space_group_name_H-M   'P 1'
#
loop_
_entity.id
_entity.type
_entity.pdbx_description
1 polymer ?
#
loop_
_entity_poly.entity_id
_entity_poly.type
_entity_poly.pdbx_seq_one_letter_code
_entity_poly.pdbx_strand_id
1 'polypeptide(L)'
;MQEHNTSTSPGELANVPLTGADKVAYAFYATAAAAALVGQVWAGVTHIPWPEEGFSTFLKIVLVTPAVAVLELGGVATAALADLRRRKGEQAYAYRAMSFFAALVAVVFNVVGHWRPEERFLAFGFGGLSAFAYVLWLIHSSARRRDALRRAGQMRETGPVYGVIQWIREPRVTWLARSLAIEHGYGLYESLRAAQHQIRNRSRREAIAGTVAEYIRSEHQDERLAKIAETTYDPDRLAGMLEERINYEVITNKLTKAISPPPEPEDRPAVPAAVWVLEGGQPRPLRADGTGMSLRDEDAWTGELMAIVDQQPDSDEPVAEAVVVEDESEPQHVVNGKLRPIVPPSKAEPVVQKPQPPSPFATVTDAEPPALITTPKVEPVLPDPEPVVVEVKSAEDEAERSPLEVKRQRAWGLLADWPAGRELSAKNLADAIACSEPMASRFIEQYEAEHGSVFASQN
;
A
#
# COMPACT_ATOMS: atom_id res chain seq x y z
N MET A 1 -5.66 53.90 2.63
CA MET A 1 -5.78 52.52 3.12
C MET A 1 -7.08 51.96 2.55
N GLN A 2 -7.00 51.22 1.44
CA GLN A 2 -8.12 50.49 0.87
C GLN A 2 -7.84 49.02 1.13
N GLU A 3 -8.69 48.39 1.94
CA GLU A 3 -8.66 46.95 2.20
C GLU A 3 -9.12 46.22 0.93
N HIS A 4 -8.19 45.55 0.25
CA HIS A 4 -8.52 44.59 -0.79
C HIS A 4 -9.11 43.32 -0.15
N ASN A 5 -10.42 43.35 0.12
CA ASN A 5 -11.19 42.14 0.37
C ASN A 5 -11.40 41.40 -0.96
N THR A 6 -10.37 40.70 -1.44
CA THR A 6 -10.56 39.67 -2.47
C THR A 6 -11.24 38.48 -1.80
N SER A 7 -12.57 38.51 -1.77
CA SER A 7 -13.41 37.34 -1.56
C SER A 7 -13.02 36.31 -2.61
N THR A 8 -12.17 35.36 -2.21
CA THR A 8 -11.76 34.26 -3.08
C THR A 8 -12.91 33.27 -3.05
N SER A 9 -13.50 32.97 -4.21
CA SER A 9 -14.60 32.02 -4.34
C SER A 9 -14.26 30.72 -3.58
N PRO A 10 -15.20 30.11 -2.85
CA PRO A 10 -14.94 28.90 -2.07
C PRO A 10 -14.48 27.78 -3.00
N GLY A 11 -13.16 27.57 -3.09
CA GLY A 11 -12.53 26.56 -3.95
C GLY A 11 -11.34 27.05 -4.78
N GLU A 12 -11.16 28.36 -4.97
CA GLU A 12 -10.00 28.89 -5.73
C GLU A 12 -8.82 29.19 -4.80
N LEU A 13 -7.65 28.62 -5.10
CA LEU A 13 -6.45 28.84 -4.29
C LEU A 13 -5.86 30.24 -4.51
N ALA A 14 -5.58 30.94 -3.41
CA ALA A 14 -4.92 32.25 -3.45
C ALA A 14 -3.57 32.22 -4.17
N ASN A 15 -3.35 33.17 -5.09
CA ASN A 15 -2.13 33.26 -5.85
C ASN A 15 -0.89 33.42 -4.95
N VAL A 16 0.12 32.58 -5.21
CA VAL A 16 1.44 32.69 -4.56
C VAL A 16 2.21 33.81 -5.26
N PRO A 17 2.63 34.88 -4.54
CA PRO A 17 3.44 35.94 -5.15
C PRO A 17 4.75 35.34 -5.68
N LEU A 18 5.21 35.81 -6.84
CA LEU A 18 6.47 35.35 -7.41
C LEU A 18 7.63 35.82 -6.54
N THR A 19 8.42 34.88 -6.04
CA THR A 19 9.65 35.14 -5.29
C THR A 19 10.83 35.42 -6.24
N GLY A 20 11.95 35.90 -5.71
CA GLY A 20 13.20 36.03 -6.48
C GLY A 20 13.68 34.67 -7.04
N ALA A 21 13.53 33.59 -6.26
CA ALA A 21 13.84 32.23 -6.71
C ALA A 21 12.93 31.78 -7.86
N ASP A 22 11.64 32.14 -7.84
CA ASP A 22 10.71 31.82 -8.93
C ASP A 22 11.14 32.47 -10.24
N LYS A 23 11.61 33.73 -10.19
CA LYS A 23 12.11 34.43 -11.40
C LYS A 23 13.33 33.73 -12.00
N VAL A 24 14.27 33.28 -11.16
CA VAL A 24 15.43 32.51 -11.61
C VAL A 24 14.99 31.17 -12.21
N ALA A 25 14.02 30.49 -11.59
CA ALA A 25 13.46 29.25 -12.12
C ALA A 25 12.81 29.46 -13.50
N TYR A 26 11.98 30.50 -13.66
CA TYR A 26 11.39 30.82 -14.98
C TYR A 26 12.42 31.17 -16.03
N ALA A 27 13.47 31.93 -15.67
CA ALA A 27 14.57 32.21 -16.59
C ALA A 27 15.29 30.93 -17.02
N PHE A 28 15.52 30.00 -16.08
CA PHE A 28 16.08 28.68 -16.38
C PHE A 28 15.16 27.89 -17.32
N TYR A 29 13.85 27.82 -17.05
CA TYR A 29 12.91 27.10 -17.91
C TYR A 29 12.85 27.67 -19.32
N ALA A 30 12.83 29.01 -19.45
CA ALA A 30 12.86 29.68 -20.75
C ALA A 30 14.15 29.36 -21.52
N THR A 31 15.29 29.36 -20.83
CA THR A 31 16.60 29.03 -21.43
C THR A 31 16.66 27.57 -21.84
N ALA A 32 16.16 26.65 -21.02
CA ALA A 32 16.12 25.23 -21.31
C ALA A 32 15.19 24.93 -22.50
N ALA A 33 14.01 25.56 -22.56
CA ALA A 33 13.09 25.44 -23.69
C ALA A 33 13.71 25.98 -24.98
N ALA A 34 14.43 27.11 -24.92
CA ALA A 34 15.15 27.65 -26.08
C ALA A 34 16.26 26.70 -26.57
N ALA A 35 17.03 26.11 -25.64
CA ALA A 35 18.05 25.13 -25.99
C ALA A 35 17.45 23.85 -26.60
N ALA A 36 16.35 23.34 -26.04
CA ALA A 36 15.62 22.20 -26.58
C ALA A 36 15.10 22.46 -28.00
N LEU A 37 14.53 23.65 -28.23
CA LEU A 37 14.07 24.09 -29.54
C LEU A 37 15.23 24.17 -30.54
N VAL A 38 16.38 24.71 -30.15
CA VAL A 38 17.59 24.72 -31.01
C VAL A 38 18.01 23.31 -31.39
N GLY A 39 18.03 22.37 -30.44
CA GLY A 39 18.37 20.97 -30.70
C GLY A 39 17.43 20.30 -31.70
N GLN A 40 16.13 20.55 -31.58
CA GLN A 40 15.10 20.02 -32.48
C GLN A 40 15.12 20.67 -33.86
N VAL A 41 15.32 21.99 -33.94
CA VAL A 41 15.47 22.70 -35.22
C VAL A 41 16.71 22.21 -35.95
N TRP A 42 17.83 22.03 -35.25
CA TRP A 42 19.03 21.42 -35.82
C TRP A 42 18.70 20.05 -36.39
N ALA A 43 18.12 19.16 -35.59
CA ALA A 43 17.76 17.80 -36.02
C ALA A 43 16.84 17.81 -37.25
N GLY A 44 15.82 18.67 -37.27
CA GLY A 44 14.89 18.82 -38.39
C GLY A 44 15.58 19.33 -39.66
N VAL A 45 16.49 20.30 -39.54
CA VAL A 45 17.25 20.82 -40.70
C VAL A 45 18.19 19.76 -41.27
N THR A 46 18.78 18.90 -40.43
CA THR A 46 19.78 17.90 -40.87
C THR A 46 19.18 16.58 -41.33
N HIS A 47 18.05 16.13 -40.75
CA HIS A 47 17.49 14.80 -41.01
C HIS A 47 16.31 14.80 -41.97
N ILE A 48 15.62 15.94 -42.17
CA ILE A 48 14.57 16.02 -43.20
C ILE A 48 15.23 15.98 -44.58
N PRO A 49 14.80 15.11 -45.50
CA PRO A 49 15.32 15.06 -46.86
C PRO A 49 14.79 16.26 -47.66
N TRP A 50 15.49 17.39 -47.54
CA TRP A 50 15.19 18.60 -48.32
C TRP A 50 15.55 18.41 -49.79
N PRO A 51 14.80 19.01 -50.73
CA PRO A 51 15.21 19.08 -52.12
C PRO A 51 16.60 19.72 -52.27
N GLU A 52 17.43 19.16 -53.14
CA GLU A 52 18.82 19.63 -53.35
C GLU A 52 18.88 21.03 -53.96
N GLU A 53 17.86 21.42 -54.72
CA GLU A 53 17.74 22.72 -55.37
C GLU A 53 16.67 23.59 -54.69
N GLY A 54 17.00 24.87 -54.44
CA GLY A 54 16.03 25.90 -54.00
C GLY A 54 15.88 26.14 -52.49
N PHE A 55 16.46 25.31 -51.62
CA PHE A 55 16.37 25.50 -50.16
C PHE A 55 17.70 25.92 -49.54
N SER A 56 17.84 27.22 -49.26
CA SER A 56 18.95 27.72 -48.43
C SER A 56 18.82 27.22 -46.99
N THR A 57 19.94 27.08 -46.27
CA THR A 57 19.93 26.69 -44.85
C THR A 57 19.02 27.58 -44.00
N PHE A 58 19.00 28.89 -44.30
CA PHE A 58 18.12 29.82 -43.63
C PHE A 58 16.63 29.49 -43.85
N LEU A 59 16.23 29.17 -45.08
CA LEU A 59 14.85 28.80 -45.40
C LEU A 59 14.43 27.52 -44.66
N LYS A 60 15.33 26.52 -44.56
CA LYS A 60 15.09 25.29 -43.79
C LYS A 60 14.81 25.61 -42.32
N ILE A 61 15.64 26.45 -41.70
CA ILE A 61 15.46 26.89 -40.30
C ILE A 61 14.12 27.60 -40.12
N VAL A 62 13.79 28.56 -41.00
CA VAL A 62 12.54 29.34 -40.92
C VAL A 62 11.30 28.45 -41.06
N LEU A 63 11.36 27.37 -41.83
CA LEU A 63 10.25 26.44 -42.00
C LEU A 63 10.11 25.43 -40.85
N VAL A 64 11.23 24.91 -40.33
CA VAL A 64 11.21 23.93 -39.23
C VAL A 64 10.86 24.59 -37.90
N THR A 65 11.36 25.81 -37.66
CA THR A 65 11.24 26.48 -36.36
C THR A 65 9.79 26.62 -35.87
N PRO A 66 8.82 27.11 -36.67
CA PRO A 66 7.43 27.23 -36.21
C PRO A 66 6.80 25.89 -35.86
N ALA A 67 7.07 24.83 -36.64
CA ALA A 67 6.52 23.51 -36.39
C ALA A 67 7.02 22.94 -35.05
N VAL A 68 8.33 23.06 -34.80
CA VAL A 68 8.96 22.65 -33.55
C VAL A 68 8.50 23.52 -32.38
N ALA A 69 8.43 24.84 -32.57
CA ALA A 69 7.99 25.78 -31.55
C ALA A 69 6.56 25.49 -31.08
N VAL A 70 5.65 25.07 -31.97
CA VAL A 70 4.28 24.68 -31.61
C VAL A 70 4.27 23.46 -30.68
N LEU A 71 5.15 22.48 -30.90
CA LEU A 71 5.26 21.31 -30.01
C LEU A 71 5.73 21.71 -28.60
N GLU A 72 6.81 22.50 -28.52
CA GLU A 72 7.35 23.00 -27.26
C GLU A 72 6.36 23.89 -26.51
N LEU A 73 5.77 24.88 -27.20
CA LEU A 73 4.77 25.77 -26.63
C LEU A 73 3.50 25.03 -26.25
N GLY A 74 3.11 23.99 -27.00
CA GLY A 74 1.99 23.11 -26.66
C GLY A 74 2.21 22.39 -25.33
N GLY A 75 3.43 21.86 -25.10
CA GLY A 75 3.82 21.25 -23.83
C GLY A 75 3.78 22.23 -22.66
N VAL A 76 4.30 23.44 -22.85
CA VAL A 76 4.29 24.52 -21.84
C VAL A 76 2.85 25.00 -21.56
N ALA A 77 2.05 25.23 -22.60
CA ALA A 77 0.67 25.69 -22.46
C ALA A 77 -0.19 24.67 -21.74
N THR A 78 -0.06 23.38 -22.06
CA THR A 78 -0.79 22.31 -21.37
C THR A 78 -0.31 22.14 -19.93
N ALA A 79 0.99 22.30 -19.64
CA ALA A 79 1.51 22.33 -18.27
C ALA A 79 0.92 23.49 -17.45
N ALA A 80 0.85 24.68 -18.05
CA ALA A 80 0.30 25.87 -17.41
C ALA A 80 -1.21 25.74 -17.16
N LEU A 81 -1.96 25.22 -18.14
CA LEU A 81 -3.38 24.92 -17.99
C LEU A 81 -3.63 23.86 -16.90
N ALA A 82 -2.77 22.84 -16.82
CA ALA A 82 -2.83 21.86 -15.74
C ALA A 82 -2.64 22.52 -14.36
N ASP A 83 -1.68 23.42 -14.20
CA ASP A 83 -1.48 24.14 -12.93
C ASP A 83 -2.69 25.01 -12.59
N LEU A 84 -3.23 25.75 -13.58
CA LEU A 84 -4.42 26.58 -13.40
C LEU A 84 -5.64 25.76 -12.94
N ARG A 85 -5.94 24.64 -13.60
CA ARG A 85 -7.05 23.75 -13.22
C ARG A 85 -6.84 23.13 -11.84
N ARG A 86 -5.60 22.73 -11.51
CA ARG A 86 -5.26 22.18 -10.18
C ARG A 86 -5.38 23.17 -9.04
N ARG A 87 -5.32 24.47 -9.32
CA ARG A 87 -5.59 25.54 -8.35
C ARG A 87 -7.09 25.75 -8.10
N LYS A 88 -7.94 25.27 -9.02
CA LYS A 88 -9.40 25.24 -8.87
C LYS A 88 -9.91 23.95 -8.22
N GLY A 89 -9.00 23.09 -7.74
CA GLY A 89 -9.34 21.80 -7.12
C GLY A 89 -9.46 20.61 -8.08
N GLU A 90 -9.37 20.82 -9.39
CA GLU A 90 -9.45 19.73 -10.38
C GLU A 90 -8.15 18.90 -10.43
N GLN A 91 -8.24 17.62 -10.78
CA GLN A 91 -7.04 16.76 -10.94
C GLN A 91 -6.25 17.07 -12.23
N ALA A 92 -6.91 17.63 -13.24
CA ALA A 92 -6.35 18.04 -14.53
C ALA A 92 -5.53 16.95 -15.26
N TYR A 93 -5.92 15.68 -15.14
CA TYR A 93 -5.17 14.54 -15.69
C TYR A 93 -4.93 14.67 -17.20
N ALA A 94 -5.93 15.10 -17.97
CA ALA A 94 -5.80 15.25 -19.42
C ALA A 94 -4.69 16.24 -19.80
N TYR A 95 -4.67 17.44 -19.19
CA TYR A 95 -3.62 18.43 -19.47
C TYR A 95 -2.24 17.97 -19.02
N ARG A 96 -2.14 17.21 -17.91
CA ARG A 96 -0.87 16.63 -17.46
C ARG A 96 -0.36 15.54 -18.39
N ALA A 97 -1.26 14.68 -18.87
CA ALA A 97 -0.92 13.63 -19.83
C ALA A 97 -0.45 14.24 -21.15
N MET A 98 -1.13 15.27 -21.66
CA MET A 98 -0.73 16.01 -22.86
C MET A 98 0.64 16.70 -22.70
N SER A 99 0.88 17.34 -21.55
CA SER A 99 2.16 17.99 -21.26
C SER A 99 3.30 16.98 -21.16
N PHE A 100 3.05 15.84 -20.49
CA PHE A 100 4.01 14.74 -20.40
C PHE A 100 4.31 14.14 -21.78
N PHE A 101 3.27 13.91 -22.58
CA PHE A 101 3.43 13.39 -23.94
C PHE A 101 4.24 14.35 -24.81
N ALA A 102 3.95 15.65 -24.77
CA ALA A 102 4.73 16.66 -25.50
C ALA A 102 6.20 16.67 -25.05
N ALA A 103 6.47 16.63 -23.74
CA ALA A 103 7.83 16.56 -23.21
C ALA A 103 8.55 15.26 -23.62
N LEU A 104 7.85 14.13 -23.63
CA LEU A 104 8.39 12.84 -24.07
C LEU A 104 8.76 12.89 -25.55
N VAL A 105 7.86 13.38 -26.41
CA VAL A 105 8.13 13.55 -27.84
C VAL A 105 9.33 14.47 -28.05
N ALA A 106 9.40 15.59 -27.33
CA ALA A 106 10.51 16.52 -27.40
C ALA A 106 11.86 15.88 -27.07
N VAL A 107 11.91 15.08 -25.99
CA VAL A 107 13.10 14.31 -25.60
C VAL A 107 13.46 13.30 -26.69
N VAL A 108 12.50 12.55 -27.21
CA VAL A 108 12.73 11.56 -28.28
C VAL A 108 13.29 12.22 -29.53
N PHE A 109 12.74 13.35 -29.97
CA PHE A 109 13.26 14.10 -31.12
C PHE A 109 14.72 14.54 -30.90
N ASN A 110 15.05 15.06 -29.71
CA ASN A 110 16.41 15.47 -29.38
C ASN A 110 17.39 14.29 -29.25
N VAL A 111 16.94 13.15 -28.73
CA VAL A 111 17.80 11.96 -28.59
C VAL A 111 18.03 11.28 -29.94
N VAL A 112 16.95 11.00 -30.69
CA VAL A 112 17.02 10.32 -31.99
C VAL A 112 17.69 11.21 -33.04
N GLY A 113 17.38 12.51 -33.04
CA GLY A 113 17.95 13.48 -33.97
C GLY A 113 19.46 13.70 -33.83
N HIS A 114 20.06 13.25 -32.72
CA HIS A 114 21.50 13.38 -32.44
C HIS A 114 22.13 12.03 -32.04
N TRP A 115 21.50 10.89 -32.36
CA TRP A 115 21.94 9.56 -31.89
C TRP A 115 23.23 9.05 -32.57
N ARG A 116 23.73 9.75 -33.59
CA ARG A 116 24.92 9.35 -34.33
C ARG A 116 26.14 9.27 -33.41
N PRO A 117 27.07 8.31 -33.61
CA PRO A 117 28.21 8.09 -32.71
C PRO A 117 29.02 9.35 -32.37
N GLU A 118 29.23 10.22 -33.36
CA GLU A 118 29.93 11.49 -33.28
C GLU A 118 29.17 12.60 -32.52
N GLU A 119 27.84 12.49 -32.41
CA GLU A 119 26.94 13.52 -31.87
C GLU A 119 26.25 13.09 -30.56
N ARG A 120 26.57 11.92 -30.01
CA ARG A 120 25.91 11.39 -28.79
C ARG A 120 25.92 12.36 -27.61
N PHE A 121 26.97 13.16 -27.47
CA PHE A 121 27.03 14.20 -26.44
C PHE A 121 25.89 15.23 -26.60
N LEU A 122 25.52 15.59 -27.83
CA LEU A 122 24.40 16.48 -28.12
C LEU A 122 23.05 15.81 -27.79
N ALA A 123 22.90 14.51 -28.05
CA ALA A 123 21.71 13.76 -27.65
C ALA A 123 21.53 13.79 -26.13
N PHE A 124 22.59 13.53 -25.35
CA PHE A 124 22.55 13.64 -23.89
C PHE A 124 22.34 15.09 -23.42
N GLY A 125 22.96 16.07 -24.09
CA GLY A 125 22.83 17.49 -23.78
C GLY A 125 21.41 17.99 -23.96
N PHE A 126 20.89 17.95 -25.19
CA PHE A 126 19.55 18.46 -25.51
C PHE A 126 18.44 17.59 -24.92
N GLY A 127 18.53 16.26 -25.05
CA GLY A 127 17.55 15.33 -24.50
C GLY A 127 17.52 15.34 -22.97
N GLY A 128 18.70 15.29 -22.34
CA GLY A 128 18.83 15.34 -20.89
C GLY A 128 18.38 16.67 -20.30
N LEU A 129 18.75 17.81 -20.92
CA LEU A 129 18.30 19.13 -20.47
C LEU A 129 16.78 19.28 -20.59
N SER A 130 16.17 18.79 -21.67
CA SER A 130 14.71 18.81 -21.87
C SER A 130 13.99 18.03 -20.78
N ALA A 131 14.44 16.80 -20.50
CA ALA A 131 13.86 15.96 -19.45
C ALA A 131 14.06 16.58 -18.06
N PHE A 132 15.27 17.07 -17.77
CA PHE A 132 15.60 17.71 -16.50
C PHE A 132 14.75 18.97 -16.24
N ALA A 133 14.61 19.84 -17.24
CA ALA A 133 13.79 21.05 -17.13
C ALA A 133 12.33 20.73 -16.88
N TYR A 134 11.77 19.72 -17.56
CA TYR A 134 10.40 19.27 -17.34
C TYR A 134 10.18 18.71 -15.93
N VAL A 135 11.09 17.84 -15.44
CA VAL A 135 11.01 17.30 -14.07
C VAL A 135 11.12 18.42 -13.04
N LEU A 136 12.06 19.35 -13.23
CA LEU A 136 12.23 20.48 -12.33
C LEU A 136 10.98 21.38 -12.31
N TRP A 137 10.33 21.59 -13.47
CA TRP A 137 9.05 22.29 -13.56
C TRP A 137 7.95 21.58 -12.76
N LEU A 138 7.84 20.25 -12.85
CA LEU A 138 6.86 19.47 -12.08
C LEU A 138 7.09 19.60 -10.58
N ILE A 139 8.34 19.52 -10.13
CA ILE A 139 8.71 19.70 -8.73
C ILE A 139 8.34 21.12 -8.27
N HIS A 140 8.73 22.13 -9.03
CA HIS A 140 8.49 23.53 -8.71
C HIS A 140 6.99 23.90 -8.68
N SER A 141 6.23 23.52 -9.70
CA SER A 141 4.78 23.74 -9.75
C SER A 141 4.05 23.02 -8.61
N SER A 142 4.46 21.78 -8.27
CA SER A 142 3.90 21.05 -7.14
C SER A 142 4.20 21.73 -5.79
N ALA A 143 5.39 22.31 -5.62
CA ALA A 143 5.76 23.05 -4.43
C ALA A 143 4.88 24.31 -4.28
N ARG A 144 4.74 25.11 -5.34
CA ARG A 144 3.87 26.29 -5.34
C ARG A 144 2.42 25.94 -5.03
N ARG A 145 1.89 24.84 -5.57
CA ARG A 145 0.54 24.37 -5.23
C ARG A 145 0.41 24.02 -3.75
N ARG A 146 1.38 23.30 -3.16
CA ARG A 146 1.37 23.00 -1.72
C ARG A 146 1.41 24.28 -0.88
N ASP A 147 2.21 25.26 -1.28
CA ASP A 147 2.29 26.54 -0.58
C ASP A 147 0.98 27.34 -0.69
N ALA A 148 0.30 27.26 -1.83
CA ALA A 148 -1.03 27.84 -2.01
C ALA A 148 -2.09 27.14 -1.13
N LEU A 149 -2.06 25.81 -1.06
CA LEU A 149 -2.96 25.01 -0.19
C LEU A 149 -2.76 25.33 1.29
N ARG A 150 -1.51 25.48 1.75
CA ARG A 150 -1.21 25.88 3.13
C ARG A 150 -1.71 27.30 3.43
N ARG A 151 -1.53 28.25 2.52
CA ARG A 151 -2.07 29.61 2.67
C ARG A 151 -3.59 29.66 2.70
N ALA A 152 -4.26 28.76 1.98
CA ALA A 152 -5.71 28.62 2.01
C ALA A 152 -6.23 27.87 3.26
N GLY A 153 -5.35 27.43 4.17
CA GLY A 153 -5.72 26.62 5.33
C GLY A 153 -6.18 25.20 4.98
N GLN A 154 -6.07 24.78 3.72
CA GLN A 154 -6.52 23.47 3.22
C GLN A 154 -5.46 22.35 3.41
N MET A 155 -4.29 22.69 3.95
CA MET A 155 -3.23 21.74 4.24
C MET A 155 -2.58 22.12 5.57
N ARG A 156 -2.45 21.16 6.50
CA ARG A 156 -1.71 21.36 7.77
C ARG A 156 -0.27 21.79 7.51
N GLU A 157 0.34 22.41 8.51
CA GLU A 157 1.73 22.87 8.45
C GLU A 157 2.71 21.75 8.06
N THR A 158 3.88 22.13 7.54
CA THR A 158 4.89 21.21 7.05
C THR A 158 5.25 20.16 8.11
N GLY A 159 4.98 18.89 7.80
CA GLY A 159 5.43 17.77 8.62
C GLY A 159 6.96 17.72 8.76
N PRO A 160 7.47 16.92 9.71
CA PRO A 160 8.89 16.84 10.02
C PRO A 160 9.73 16.38 8.81
N VAL A 161 10.97 16.88 8.75
CA VAL A 161 11.93 16.52 7.70
C VAL A 161 12.67 15.24 8.08
N TYR A 162 12.46 14.17 7.33
CA TYR A 162 13.19 12.91 7.49
C TYR A 162 14.49 12.94 6.67
N GLY A 163 15.59 12.50 7.27
CA GLY A 163 16.90 12.46 6.61
C GLY A 163 16.97 11.47 5.45
N VAL A 164 17.86 11.72 4.48
CA VAL A 164 18.03 10.87 3.29
C VAL A 164 18.41 9.43 3.66
N ILE A 165 19.26 9.25 4.66
CA ILE A 165 19.66 7.92 5.15
C ILE A 165 18.44 7.12 5.64
N GLN A 166 17.47 7.77 6.30
CA GLN A 166 16.25 7.14 6.77
C GLN A 166 15.36 6.68 5.61
N TRP A 167 15.28 7.49 4.55
CA TRP A 167 14.57 7.13 3.31
C TRP A 167 15.19 5.93 2.61
N ILE A 168 16.52 5.83 2.59
CA ILE A 168 17.23 4.71 1.97
C ILE A 168 17.08 3.45 2.81
N ARG A 169 17.25 3.55 4.13
CA ARG A 169 17.26 2.40 5.03
C ARG A 169 15.85 1.84 5.28
N GLU A 170 14.87 2.70 5.48
CA GLU A 170 13.50 2.31 5.86
C GLU A 170 12.43 3.11 5.07
N PRO A 171 12.35 2.94 3.74
CA PRO A 171 11.46 3.75 2.90
C PRO A 171 9.98 3.58 3.28
N ARG A 172 9.55 2.35 3.57
CA ARG A 172 8.15 2.04 3.94
C ARG A 172 7.75 2.70 5.26
N VAL A 173 8.60 2.61 6.28
CA VAL A 173 8.37 3.24 7.59
C VAL A 173 8.30 4.75 7.44
N THR A 174 9.22 5.33 6.66
CA THR A 174 9.32 6.79 6.48
C THR A 174 8.11 7.36 5.74
N TRP A 175 7.58 6.65 4.73
CA TRP A 175 6.34 7.02 4.06
C TRP A 175 5.16 7.09 5.04
N LEU A 176 4.98 6.04 5.84
CA LEU A 176 3.88 5.95 6.81
C LEU A 176 4.05 6.95 7.96
N ALA A 177 5.28 7.14 8.44
CA ALA A 177 5.58 8.16 9.45
C ALA A 177 5.20 9.54 8.93
N ARG A 178 5.57 9.86 7.69
CA ARG A 178 5.23 11.13 7.07
C ARG A 178 3.73 11.34 6.96
N SER A 179 2.95 10.32 6.56
CA SER A 179 1.50 10.45 6.50
C SER A 179 0.89 10.66 7.89
N LEU A 180 1.31 9.88 8.88
CA LEU A 180 0.85 10.02 10.27
C LEU A 180 1.22 11.37 10.86
N ALA A 181 2.41 11.89 10.57
CA ALA A 181 2.84 13.21 11.01
C ALA A 181 1.96 14.33 10.43
N ILE A 182 1.57 14.21 9.15
CA ILE A 182 0.70 15.19 8.50
C ILE A 182 -0.72 15.10 9.06
N GLU A 183 -1.25 13.90 9.27
CA GLU A 183 -2.62 13.67 9.70
C GLU A 183 -2.84 14.03 11.18
N HIS A 184 -1.96 13.55 12.05
CA HIS A 184 -2.09 13.67 13.51
C HIS A 184 -1.28 14.83 14.09
N GLY A 185 -0.35 15.42 13.32
CA GLY A 185 0.53 16.48 13.79
C GLY A 185 1.71 15.98 14.64
N TYR A 186 2.10 14.71 14.49
CA TYR A 186 3.20 14.13 15.26
C TYR A 186 4.56 14.74 14.90
N GLY A 187 5.45 14.80 15.91
CA GLY A 187 6.86 15.12 15.70
C GLY A 187 7.62 14.03 14.91
N LEU A 188 8.88 14.31 14.56
CA LEU A 188 9.73 13.39 13.79
C LEU A 188 9.83 11.99 14.41
N TYR A 189 10.19 11.91 15.70
CA TYR A 189 10.38 10.64 16.39
C TYR A 189 9.06 9.95 16.74
N GLU A 190 8.04 10.72 17.09
CA GLU A 190 6.70 10.22 17.39
C GLU A 190 6.07 9.54 16.17
N SER A 191 6.17 10.20 15.01
CA SER A 191 5.67 9.64 13.75
C SER A 191 6.41 8.37 13.32
N LEU A 192 7.74 8.30 13.50
CA LEU A 192 8.51 7.08 13.24
C LEU A 192 8.08 5.94 14.17
N ARG A 193 7.93 6.22 15.48
CA ARG A 193 7.51 5.23 16.46
C ARG A 193 6.09 4.73 16.18
N ALA A 194 5.17 5.63 15.85
CA ALA A 194 3.79 5.29 15.49
C ALA A 194 3.75 4.43 14.22
N ALA A 195 4.53 4.80 13.19
CA ALA A 195 4.64 4.01 11.96
C ALA A 195 5.22 2.61 12.20
N GLN A 196 6.30 2.50 12.98
CA GLN A 196 6.88 1.21 13.36
C GLN A 196 5.91 0.34 14.17
N HIS A 197 5.11 0.95 15.03
CA HIS A 197 4.09 0.24 15.78
C HIS A 197 2.98 -0.27 14.86
N GLN A 198 2.49 0.56 13.94
CA GLN A 198 1.45 0.18 12.98
C GLN A 198 1.91 -0.92 12.01
N ILE A 199 3.16 -0.85 11.52
CA ILE A 199 3.74 -1.89 10.66
C ILE A 199 3.90 -3.20 11.42
N ARG A 200 4.40 -3.17 12.65
CA ARG A 200 4.52 -4.38 13.49
C ARG A 200 3.15 -4.99 13.76
N ASN A 201 2.15 -4.17 14.10
CA ASN A 201 0.80 -4.67 14.37
C ASN A 201 0.17 -5.27 13.11
N ARG A 202 0.36 -4.66 11.93
CA ARG A 202 -0.11 -5.24 10.66
C ARG A 202 0.57 -6.56 10.36
N SER A 203 1.89 -6.64 10.49
CA SER A 203 2.64 -7.88 10.25
C SER A 203 2.24 -9.00 11.21
N ARG A 204 1.99 -8.68 12.49
CA ARG A 204 1.45 -9.66 13.45
C ARG A 204 0.07 -10.17 13.03
N ARG A 205 -0.83 -9.26 12.62
CA ARG A 205 -2.19 -9.64 12.17
C ARG A 205 -2.13 -10.54 10.94
N GLU A 206 -1.30 -10.21 9.97
CA GLU A 206 -1.12 -11.03 8.75
C GLU A 206 -0.58 -12.43 9.11
N ALA A 207 0.36 -12.53 10.06
CA ALA A 207 0.87 -13.81 10.53
C ALA A 207 -0.21 -14.64 11.25
N ILE A 208 -0.95 -14.02 12.19
CA ILE A 208 -2.04 -14.70 12.92
C ILE A 208 -3.12 -15.16 11.94
N ALA A 209 -3.54 -14.30 11.02
CA ALA A 209 -4.52 -14.64 9.99
C ALA A 209 -4.03 -15.80 9.11
N GLY A 210 -2.76 -15.80 8.72
CA GLY A 210 -2.14 -16.89 7.95
C GLY A 210 -2.21 -18.22 8.69
N THR A 211 -1.79 -18.26 9.96
CA THR A 211 -1.81 -19.48 10.78
C THR A 211 -3.24 -19.94 11.07
N VAL A 212 -4.18 -19.04 11.31
CA VAL A 212 -5.59 -19.38 11.56
C VAL A 212 -6.23 -19.93 10.29
N ALA A 213 -5.96 -19.33 9.13
CA ALA A 213 -6.43 -19.84 7.86
C ALA A 213 -5.86 -21.23 7.54
N GLU A 214 -4.59 -21.47 7.85
CA GLU A 214 -3.96 -22.79 7.73
C GLU A 214 -4.60 -23.81 8.68
N TYR A 215 -4.82 -23.44 9.94
CA TYR A 215 -5.48 -24.29 10.93
C TYR A 215 -6.93 -24.63 10.53
N ILE A 216 -7.70 -23.65 10.06
CA ILE A 216 -9.07 -23.88 9.57
C ILE A 216 -9.05 -24.80 8.35
N ARG A 217 -8.11 -24.61 7.42
CA ARG A 217 -7.94 -25.48 6.25
C ARG A 217 -7.53 -26.90 6.62
N SER A 218 -6.71 -27.10 7.66
CA SER A 218 -6.34 -28.44 8.12
C SER A 218 -7.48 -29.16 8.85
N GLU A 219 -8.36 -28.42 9.53
CA GLU A 219 -9.46 -29.00 10.31
C GLU A 219 -10.71 -29.30 9.45
N HIS A 220 -10.90 -28.58 8.34
CA HIS A 220 -12.09 -28.73 7.49
C HIS A 220 -11.76 -29.53 6.22
N GLN A 221 -12.37 -30.72 6.05
CA GLN A 221 -12.21 -31.54 4.83
C GLN A 221 -12.84 -30.90 3.58
N ASP A 222 -13.79 -29.98 3.75
CA ASP A 222 -14.46 -29.27 2.64
C ASP A 222 -13.83 -27.88 2.39
N GLU A 223 -13.12 -27.76 1.27
CA GLU A 223 -12.44 -26.53 0.82
C GLU A 223 -13.35 -25.30 0.72
N ARG A 224 -14.64 -25.53 0.40
CA ARG A 224 -15.65 -24.46 0.31
C ARG A 224 -16.06 -23.94 1.70
N LEU A 225 -16.17 -24.81 2.70
CA LEU A 225 -16.48 -24.40 4.08
C LEU A 225 -15.28 -23.70 4.73
N ALA A 226 -14.06 -24.17 4.44
CA ALA A 226 -12.82 -23.50 4.86
C ALA A 226 -12.74 -22.06 4.31
N LYS A 227 -13.07 -21.85 3.03
CA LYS A 227 -13.05 -20.52 2.39
C LYS A 227 -14.14 -19.58 2.91
N ILE A 228 -15.31 -20.12 3.26
CA ILE A 228 -16.39 -19.35 3.91
C ILE A 228 -15.97 -18.98 5.35
N ALA A 229 -15.36 -19.91 6.09
CA ALA A 229 -14.84 -19.64 7.43
C ALA A 229 -13.68 -18.63 7.42
N GLU A 230 -12.77 -18.73 6.46
CA GLU A 230 -11.66 -17.78 6.25
C GLU A 230 -12.15 -16.36 5.95
N THR A 231 -13.25 -16.22 5.19
CA THR A 231 -13.85 -14.92 4.86
C THR A 231 -14.81 -14.38 5.92
N THR A 232 -15.33 -15.23 6.80
CA THR A 232 -16.26 -14.84 7.88
C THR A 232 -15.52 -14.52 9.18
N TYR A 233 -14.29 -15.01 9.35
CA TYR A 233 -13.49 -14.70 10.54
C TYR A 233 -12.92 -13.28 10.49
N ASP A 234 -13.12 -12.53 11.57
CA ASP A 234 -12.46 -11.25 11.79
C ASP A 234 -11.08 -11.48 12.42
N PRO A 235 -9.98 -11.32 11.67
CA PRO A 235 -8.63 -11.52 12.19
C PRO A 235 -8.28 -10.52 13.29
N ASP A 236 -8.89 -9.33 13.31
CA ASP A 236 -8.61 -8.31 14.32
C ASP A 236 -9.20 -8.70 15.69
N ARG A 237 -10.44 -9.22 15.68
CA ARG A 237 -11.07 -9.71 16.91
C ARG A 237 -10.35 -10.93 17.47
N LEU A 238 -9.92 -11.85 16.60
CA LEU A 238 -9.21 -13.05 17.02
C LEU A 238 -7.80 -12.73 17.53
N ALA A 239 -7.07 -11.83 16.88
CA ALA A 239 -5.78 -11.34 17.38
C ALA A 239 -5.92 -10.67 18.75
N GLY A 240 -6.95 -9.85 18.96
CA GLY A 240 -7.22 -9.24 20.27
C GLY A 240 -7.55 -10.27 21.36
N MET A 241 -8.37 -11.28 21.04
CA MET A 241 -8.68 -12.37 21.96
C MET A 241 -7.45 -13.25 22.27
N LEU A 242 -6.57 -13.47 21.29
CA LEU A 242 -5.31 -14.18 21.50
C LEU A 242 -4.36 -13.37 22.38
N GLU A 243 -4.17 -12.07 22.13
CA GLU A 243 -3.33 -11.22 22.98
C GLU A 243 -3.83 -11.17 24.44
N GLU A 244 -5.15 -11.17 24.66
CA GLU A 244 -5.73 -11.19 26.01
C GLU A 244 -5.54 -12.54 26.74
N ARG A 245 -5.44 -13.65 26.00
CA ARG A 245 -5.31 -15.01 26.56
C ARG A 245 -3.89 -15.55 26.56
N ILE A 246 -2.97 -14.95 25.81
CA ILE A 246 -1.58 -15.39 25.75
C ILE A 246 -0.90 -15.08 27.09
N ASN A 247 -0.47 -16.15 27.77
CA ASN A 247 0.41 -16.02 28.93
C ASN A 247 1.86 -15.86 28.46
N TYR A 248 2.32 -14.61 28.40
CA TYR A 248 3.67 -14.27 27.96
C TYR A 248 4.76 -14.89 28.83
N GLU A 249 4.55 -15.12 30.13
CA GLU A 249 5.55 -15.74 31.01
C GLU A 249 5.81 -17.19 30.61
N VAL A 250 4.75 -17.95 30.35
CA VAL A 250 4.85 -19.36 29.93
C VAL A 250 5.56 -19.50 28.59
N ILE A 251 5.23 -18.63 27.63
CA ILE A 251 5.88 -18.65 26.31
C ILE A 251 7.34 -18.23 26.42
N THR A 252 7.65 -17.19 27.20
CA THR A 252 9.02 -16.72 27.41
C THR A 252 9.87 -17.81 28.06
N ASN A 253 9.35 -18.51 29.07
CA ASN A 253 10.05 -19.63 29.70
C ASN A 253 10.31 -20.79 28.74
N LYS A 254 9.36 -21.13 27.87
CA LYS A 254 9.56 -22.15 26.83
C LYS A 254 10.59 -21.73 25.79
N LEU A 255 10.56 -20.46 25.35
CA LEU A 255 11.51 -19.94 24.37
C LEU A 255 12.93 -19.87 24.95
N THR A 256 13.07 -19.39 26.19
CA THR A 256 14.35 -19.36 26.89
C THR A 256 14.91 -20.77 27.04
N LYS A 257 14.09 -21.76 27.41
CA LYS A 257 14.52 -23.17 27.49
C LYS A 257 14.96 -23.75 26.14
N ALA A 258 14.34 -23.33 25.04
CA ALA A 258 14.69 -23.78 23.68
C ALA A 258 15.95 -23.09 23.12
N ILE A 259 16.26 -21.88 23.59
CA ILE A 259 17.42 -21.08 23.14
C ILE A 259 18.63 -21.27 24.07
N SER A 260 18.43 -21.73 25.30
CA SER A 260 19.53 -22.08 26.20
C SER A 260 20.42 -23.15 25.58
N PRO A 261 21.76 -22.99 25.65
CA PRO A 261 22.69 -24.00 25.13
C PRO A 261 22.43 -25.35 25.83
N PRO A 262 22.59 -26.48 25.13
CA PRO A 262 22.44 -27.79 25.75
C PRO A 262 23.36 -27.86 26.98
N PRO A 263 22.87 -28.41 28.11
CA PRO A 263 23.69 -28.52 29.31
C PRO A 263 25.01 -29.23 28.95
N GLU A 264 26.13 -28.67 29.40
CA GLU A 264 27.44 -29.30 29.22
C GLU A 264 27.34 -30.76 29.70
N PRO A 265 27.84 -31.72 28.91
CA PRO A 265 27.78 -33.11 29.32
C PRO A 265 28.54 -33.25 30.63
N GLU A 266 27.84 -33.68 31.68
CA GLU A 266 28.47 -34.07 32.94
C GLU A 266 29.64 -35.04 32.65
N ASP A 267 30.79 -34.76 33.27
CA ASP A 267 32.00 -35.57 33.24
C ASP A 267 31.66 -37.03 33.57
N ARG A 268 31.40 -37.84 32.53
CA ARG A 268 31.39 -39.29 32.67
C ARG A 268 32.83 -39.73 32.88
N PRO A 269 33.14 -40.50 33.93
CA PRO A 269 34.50 -40.99 34.15
C PRO A 269 34.96 -41.78 32.93
N ALA A 270 36.15 -41.42 32.44
CA ALA A 270 36.76 -41.91 31.22
C ALA A 270 36.70 -43.44 31.13
N VAL A 271 35.93 -43.94 30.16
CA VAL A 271 36.09 -45.30 29.68
C VAL A 271 37.34 -45.30 28.79
N PRO A 272 38.40 -46.07 29.11
CA PRO A 272 39.62 -46.06 28.32
C PRO A 272 39.33 -46.59 26.91
N ALA A 273 39.68 -45.78 25.92
CA ALA A 273 39.59 -46.11 24.51
C ALA A 273 40.41 -47.38 24.21
N ALA A 274 39.73 -48.45 23.81
CA ALA A 274 40.37 -49.60 23.20
C ALA A 274 40.86 -49.20 21.80
N VAL A 275 42.15 -48.91 21.72
CA VAL A 275 42.91 -48.69 20.49
C VAL A 275 42.98 -50.04 19.74
N TRP A 276 42.26 -50.16 18.64
CA TRP A 276 42.50 -51.22 17.67
C TRP A 276 43.68 -50.79 16.78
N VAL A 277 44.85 -51.32 17.07
CA VAL A 277 46.03 -51.26 16.19
C VAL A 277 45.82 -52.28 15.08
N LEU A 278 45.61 -51.80 13.86
CA LEU A 278 45.72 -52.59 12.64
C LEU A 278 47.06 -52.23 11.97
N GLU A 279 47.94 -53.21 11.98
CA GLU A 279 49.30 -53.21 11.47
C GLU A 279 49.31 -53.30 9.93
N GLY A 280 50.04 -52.42 9.26
CA GLY A 280 50.50 -52.62 7.87
C GLY A 280 50.19 -51.51 6.87
N GLY A 281 51.17 -50.63 6.61
CA GLY A 281 51.20 -49.76 5.42
C GLY A 281 51.86 -48.40 5.65
N GLN A 282 53.13 -48.25 5.27
CA GLN A 282 53.94 -47.03 5.36
C GLN A 282 53.44 -45.85 4.47
N PRO A 283 53.84 -44.60 4.76
CA PRO A 283 53.09 -43.38 4.45
C PRO A 283 53.57 -42.64 3.19
N ARG A 284 52.70 -41.81 2.60
CA ARG A 284 53.10 -40.64 1.82
C ARG A 284 52.22 -39.43 2.17
N PRO A 285 52.80 -38.26 2.47
CA PRO A 285 52.05 -37.04 2.76
C PRO A 285 51.82 -36.24 1.48
N LEU A 286 50.70 -35.54 1.35
CA LEU A 286 50.60 -34.30 0.56
C LEU A 286 49.27 -33.57 0.77
N ARG A 287 49.44 -32.29 1.12
CA ARG A 287 48.57 -31.12 0.87
C ARG A 287 47.26 -30.96 1.63
N ALA A 288 47.33 -30.02 2.57
CA ALA A 288 46.28 -29.05 2.82
C ALA A 288 45.88 -28.32 1.53
N ASP A 289 44.58 -28.21 1.28
CA ASP A 289 43.94 -27.00 0.80
C ASP A 289 42.44 -27.07 1.14
N GLY A 290 41.94 -25.96 1.69
CA GLY A 290 40.63 -25.86 2.32
C GLY A 290 39.47 -25.91 1.35
N THR A 291 38.40 -26.55 1.79
CA THR A 291 37.06 -26.38 1.23
C THR A 291 36.12 -26.04 2.38
N GLY A 292 35.52 -24.85 2.28
CA GLY A 292 34.57 -24.33 3.25
C GLY A 292 33.34 -25.21 3.34
N MET A 293 32.85 -25.40 4.57
CA MET A 293 31.56 -26.01 4.80
C MET A 293 30.44 -25.05 4.37
N SER A 294 29.61 -25.56 3.47
CA SER A 294 28.31 -25.02 3.06
C SER A 294 27.30 -25.25 4.18
N LEU A 295 26.86 -24.18 4.84
CA LEU A 295 25.63 -24.15 5.64
C LEU A 295 24.45 -23.94 4.68
N ARG A 296 23.90 -25.03 4.15
CA ARG A 296 22.53 -25.05 3.61
C ARG A 296 22.06 -26.49 3.43
N ASP A 297 21.44 -27.03 4.46
CA ASP A 297 20.49 -28.13 4.38
C ASP A 297 19.34 -27.78 5.34
N GLU A 298 18.41 -26.96 4.83
CA GLU A 298 17.03 -26.90 5.33
C GLU A 298 16.27 -27.97 4.56
N ASP A 299 16.08 -29.17 5.14
CA ASP A 299 15.08 -30.16 4.71
C ASP A 299 15.07 -31.40 5.64
N ALA A 300 14.95 -31.19 6.96
CA ALA A 300 14.80 -32.29 7.92
C ALA A 300 13.89 -31.95 9.12
N TRP A 301 12.74 -31.33 8.87
CA TRP A 301 11.66 -31.23 9.85
C TRP A 301 10.43 -32.02 9.39
N THR A 302 10.57 -33.35 9.45
CA THR A 302 9.44 -34.28 9.47
C THR A 302 9.62 -35.17 10.71
N GLY A 303 8.91 -34.85 11.78
CA GLY A 303 8.92 -35.61 13.02
C GLY A 303 7.60 -35.42 13.76
N GLU A 304 6.80 -36.47 13.75
CA GLU A 304 5.51 -36.68 14.42
C GLU A 304 5.36 -35.96 15.77
N LEU A 305 4.27 -35.17 15.88
CA LEU A 305 3.68 -34.80 17.16
C LEU A 305 3.01 -36.04 17.76
N MET A 306 3.76 -36.79 18.56
CA MET A 306 3.19 -37.77 19.48
C MET A 306 2.37 -37.03 20.53
N ALA A 307 1.07 -37.31 20.55
CA ALA A 307 0.16 -36.96 21.62
C ALA A 307 0.69 -37.50 22.95
N ILE A 308 0.92 -36.61 23.93
CA ILE A 308 1.13 -37.03 25.31
C ILE A 308 -0.08 -36.59 26.12
N VAL A 309 -0.74 -37.63 26.60
CA VAL A 309 -1.89 -37.73 27.50
C VAL A 309 -1.62 -37.00 28.82
N ASP A 310 -2.69 -36.39 29.35
CA ASP A 310 -2.76 -35.80 30.69
C ASP A 310 -2.18 -36.71 31.79
N GLN A 311 -1.28 -36.14 32.59
CA GLN A 311 -1.02 -36.63 33.95
C GLN A 311 -0.77 -35.44 34.89
N GLN A 312 -1.69 -35.28 35.84
CA GLN A 312 -1.60 -34.44 37.03
C GLN A 312 -1.89 -35.35 38.25
N PRO A 313 -1.59 -34.93 39.49
CA PRO A 313 -0.31 -35.12 40.15
C PRO A 313 -0.46 -35.90 41.49
N ASP A 314 0.61 -36.54 41.94
CA ASP A 314 0.79 -37.00 43.33
C ASP A 314 2.27 -36.73 43.67
N SER A 315 2.73 -36.37 44.87
CA SER A 315 2.18 -35.87 46.12
C SER A 315 3.44 -35.64 46.99
N ASP A 316 3.42 -34.63 47.85
CA ASP A 316 4.19 -34.53 49.10
C ASP A 316 5.72 -34.61 49.06
N GLU A 317 6.39 -33.45 49.20
CA GLU A 317 7.44 -33.32 50.21
C GLU A 317 7.61 -31.85 50.69
N PRO A 318 7.74 -31.60 52.00
CA PRO A 318 7.88 -30.26 52.58
C PRO A 318 9.35 -29.89 52.76
N VAL A 319 9.77 -28.72 52.27
CA VAL A 319 11.11 -28.18 52.58
C VAL A 319 11.02 -26.73 53.06
N ALA A 320 11.09 -26.65 54.39
CA ALA A 320 11.83 -25.72 55.24
C ALA A 320 11.95 -24.23 54.87
N GLU A 321 11.48 -23.42 55.83
CA GLU A 321 11.86 -22.04 56.11
C GLU A 321 13.37 -21.79 55.94
N ALA A 322 13.70 -20.68 55.26
CA ALA A 322 14.91 -19.93 55.51
C ALA A 322 14.54 -18.45 55.72
N VAL A 323 14.75 -18.03 56.96
CA VAL A 323 14.62 -16.68 57.50
C VAL A 323 15.92 -15.89 57.22
N VAL A 324 15.83 -14.57 57.42
CA VAL A 324 16.90 -13.54 57.49
C VAL A 324 17.40 -13.07 56.11
N VAL A 325 17.48 -11.79 55.74
CA VAL A 325 17.86 -10.58 56.50
C VAL A 325 17.21 -9.34 55.83
N GLU A 326 16.62 -8.47 56.66
CA GLU A 326 16.27 -7.08 56.32
C GLU A 326 17.55 -6.28 56.07
N ASP A 327 17.63 -5.54 54.95
CA ASP A 327 18.59 -4.45 54.83
C ASP A 327 17.85 -3.15 54.50
N GLU A 328 18.08 -2.19 55.37
CA GLU A 328 17.56 -0.83 55.34
C GLU A 328 18.27 -0.05 54.23
N SER A 329 17.51 0.58 53.34
CA SER A 329 17.94 1.85 52.73
C SER A 329 16.77 2.51 52.00
N GLU A 330 16.04 3.34 52.74
CA GLU A 330 15.38 4.50 52.17
C GLU A 330 16.42 5.40 51.49
N PRO A 331 16.01 6.18 50.47
CA PRO A 331 15.97 7.60 50.78
C PRO A 331 14.60 8.23 50.55
N GLN A 332 14.19 8.91 51.61
CA GLN A 332 13.17 9.93 51.69
C GLN A 332 13.23 10.92 50.51
N HIS A 333 12.07 11.18 49.90
CA HIS A 333 11.78 12.47 49.28
C HIS A 333 10.39 12.95 49.70
N VAL A 334 10.37 13.69 50.81
CA VAL A 334 9.35 14.70 51.14
C VAL A 334 9.81 15.96 50.35
N VAL A 335 9.03 16.88 49.78
CA VAL A 335 7.85 17.60 50.28
C VAL A 335 7.15 18.29 49.10
N ASN A 336 5.84 18.08 48.94
CA ASN A 336 4.87 19.19 48.90
C ASN A 336 3.49 18.66 49.31
N GLY A 337 3.15 18.97 50.56
CA GLY A 337 2.13 18.31 51.36
C GLY A 337 0.69 18.39 50.84
N LYS A 338 0.03 17.23 50.82
CA LYS A 338 -1.25 16.96 51.52
C LYS A 338 -1.64 15.50 51.29
N LEU A 339 -1.48 14.67 52.33
CA LEU A 339 -1.98 13.30 52.34
C LEU A 339 -3.49 13.31 52.62
N ARG A 340 -4.29 12.77 51.71
CA ARG A 340 -5.64 12.25 51.98
C ARG A 340 -5.57 10.72 51.85
N PRO A 341 -6.10 9.93 52.81
CA PRO A 341 -6.14 8.48 52.67
C PRO A 341 -7.20 8.09 51.63
N ILE A 342 -6.78 7.45 50.54
CA ILE A 342 -7.68 6.86 49.55
C ILE A 342 -7.87 5.39 49.92
N VAL A 343 -9.09 5.09 50.35
CA VAL A 343 -9.64 3.75 50.55
C VAL A 343 -9.73 3.06 49.18
N PRO A 344 -9.22 1.82 49.00
CA PRO A 344 -9.41 1.11 47.74
C PRO A 344 -10.89 0.72 47.57
N PRO A 345 -11.53 1.02 46.42
CA PRO A 345 -12.91 0.61 46.20
C PRO A 345 -13.01 -0.91 46.02
N SER A 346 -13.99 -1.48 46.72
CA SER A 346 -14.45 -2.85 46.65
C SER A 346 -14.76 -3.31 45.22
N LYS A 347 -14.29 -4.51 44.87
CA LYS A 347 -14.70 -5.27 43.67
C LYS A 347 -16.22 -5.38 43.61
N ALA A 348 -16.82 -4.89 42.53
CA ALA A 348 -18.19 -5.18 42.16
C ALA A 348 -18.23 -6.49 41.35
N GLU A 349 -19.00 -7.46 41.81
CA GLU A 349 -19.31 -8.70 41.08
C GLU A 349 -20.24 -8.40 39.90
N PRO A 350 -20.02 -8.97 38.70
CA PRO A 350 -20.93 -8.81 37.59
C PRO A 350 -22.18 -9.68 37.78
N VAL A 351 -23.34 -9.03 37.79
CA VAL A 351 -24.68 -9.63 37.82
C VAL A 351 -24.91 -10.45 36.55
N VAL A 352 -25.11 -11.76 36.72
CA VAL A 352 -25.54 -12.70 35.67
C VAL A 352 -27.00 -12.39 35.30
N GLN A 353 -27.24 -11.86 34.10
CA GLN A 353 -28.59 -11.76 33.54
C GLN A 353 -29.03 -13.13 32.99
N LYS A 354 -30.21 -13.59 33.41
CA LYS A 354 -30.85 -14.80 32.88
C LYS A 354 -31.27 -14.59 31.42
N PRO A 355 -31.24 -15.65 30.58
CA PRO A 355 -31.59 -15.57 29.16
C PRO A 355 -33.06 -15.18 28.97
N GLN A 356 -33.27 -14.22 28.07
CA GLN A 356 -34.56 -13.72 27.62
C GLN A 356 -35.21 -14.74 26.67
N PRO A 357 -36.53 -15.04 26.80
CA PRO A 357 -37.20 -15.99 25.92
C PRO A 357 -37.36 -15.45 24.48
N PRO A 358 -37.43 -16.33 23.47
CA PRO A 358 -37.50 -15.94 22.07
C PRO A 358 -38.80 -15.20 21.72
N SER A 359 -38.64 -14.19 20.86
CA SER A 359 -39.67 -13.31 20.34
C SER A 359 -40.81 -14.06 19.62
N PRO A 360 -42.09 -13.65 19.77
CA PRO A 360 -43.27 -14.36 19.27
C PRO A 360 -43.57 -14.16 17.77
N PHE A 361 -42.58 -13.83 16.95
CA PHE A 361 -42.79 -13.51 15.51
C PHE A 361 -42.19 -14.52 14.52
N ALA A 362 -41.96 -15.77 14.95
CA ALA A 362 -41.64 -16.85 14.02
C ALA A 362 -42.93 -17.52 13.52
N THR A 363 -43.38 -17.17 12.31
CA THR A 363 -44.45 -17.90 11.61
C THR A 363 -43.94 -19.20 10.99
N VAL A 364 -44.74 -20.24 11.21
CA VAL A 364 -44.60 -21.63 10.76
C VAL A 364 -45.45 -21.82 9.50
N THR A 365 -44.84 -22.12 8.35
CA THR A 365 -45.33 -22.89 7.16
C THR A 365 -44.30 -22.67 6.04
N ASP A 366 -43.72 -23.66 5.34
CA ASP A 366 -44.28 -24.89 4.79
C ASP A 366 -43.32 -26.09 4.90
N ALA A 367 -43.90 -27.26 5.22
CA ALA A 367 -43.45 -28.58 4.80
C ALA A 367 -44.15 -28.86 3.45
N GLU A 368 -43.48 -29.38 2.41
CA GLU A 368 -43.44 -30.82 2.04
C GLU A 368 -42.60 -31.03 0.73
N PRO A 369 -42.29 -32.27 0.26
CA PRO A 369 -40.93 -32.82 0.14
C PRO A 369 -40.42 -33.00 -1.34
N PRO A 370 -39.22 -33.56 -1.59
CA PRO A 370 -38.59 -33.55 -2.92
C PRO A 370 -39.02 -34.75 -3.80
N ALA A 371 -39.15 -34.53 -5.11
CA ALA A 371 -39.37 -35.58 -6.10
C ALA A 371 -38.09 -35.94 -6.87
N LEU A 372 -37.89 -37.24 -7.05
CA LEU A 372 -36.75 -37.95 -7.63
C LEU A 372 -36.71 -37.94 -9.18
N ILE A 373 -35.47 -37.94 -9.70
CA ILE A 373 -34.87 -38.72 -10.83
C ILE A 373 -35.61 -38.77 -12.18
N THR A 374 -34.94 -38.31 -13.26
CA THR A 374 -34.60 -39.11 -14.47
C THR A 374 -33.58 -38.41 -15.37
N THR A 375 -32.42 -39.05 -15.61
CA THR A 375 -31.66 -38.98 -16.89
C THR A 375 -32.22 -40.08 -17.81
N PRO A 376 -32.15 -40.01 -19.18
CA PRO A 376 -30.88 -40.21 -19.90
C PRO A 376 -30.73 -39.60 -21.32
N LYS A 377 -29.49 -39.70 -21.85
CA LYS A 377 -29.11 -40.15 -23.21
C LYS A 377 -28.49 -39.15 -24.21
N VAL A 378 -27.16 -39.22 -24.28
CA VAL A 378 -26.23 -39.44 -25.42
C VAL A 378 -26.46 -38.74 -26.77
N GLU A 379 -25.37 -38.11 -27.22
CA GLU A 379 -24.97 -37.48 -28.50
C GLU A 379 -25.42 -38.13 -29.82
N PRO A 380 -25.34 -37.35 -30.91
CA PRO A 380 -24.35 -37.70 -31.93
C PRO A 380 -23.45 -36.53 -32.39
N VAL A 381 -22.33 -36.94 -32.97
CA VAL A 381 -21.06 -36.29 -33.31
C VAL A 381 -21.03 -35.75 -34.75
N LEU A 382 -20.28 -34.64 -34.96
CA LEU A 382 -19.56 -34.11 -36.17
C LEU A 382 -19.91 -32.66 -36.57
N PRO A 383 -19.01 -31.89 -37.24
CA PRO A 383 -17.54 -31.99 -37.38
C PRO A 383 -16.78 -30.69 -37.00
N ASP A 384 -15.44 -30.77 -37.04
CA ASP A 384 -14.43 -29.78 -36.62
C ASP A 384 -14.64 -28.32 -37.07
N PRO A 385 -14.42 -27.31 -36.19
CA PRO A 385 -14.34 -25.91 -36.59
C PRO A 385 -12.97 -25.51 -37.14
N GLU A 386 -12.99 -24.69 -38.19
CA GLU A 386 -11.83 -24.03 -38.80
C GLU A 386 -10.98 -23.24 -37.76
N PRO A 387 -9.66 -23.11 -37.98
CA PRO A 387 -8.78 -22.44 -37.03
C PRO A 387 -9.08 -20.94 -36.96
N VAL A 388 -9.73 -20.52 -35.88
CA VAL A 388 -9.85 -19.11 -35.49
C VAL A 388 -8.48 -18.64 -35.01
N VAL A 389 -7.98 -17.60 -35.69
CA VAL A 389 -6.78 -16.84 -35.32
C VAL A 389 -6.96 -16.29 -33.90
N VAL A 390 -6.17 -16.82 -32.97
CA VAL A 390 -6.09 -16.30 -31.60
C VAL A 390 -5.33 -14.98 -31.65
N GLU A 391 -6.07 -13.88 -31.60
CA GLU A 391 -5.53 -12.56 -31.27
C GLU A 391 -5.13 -12.59 -29.79
N VAL A 392 -3.82 -12.70 -29.53
CA VAL A 392 -3.24 -12.61 -28.19
C VAL A 392 -3.44 -11.18 -27.69
N LYS A 393 -4.52 -10.94 -26.95
CA LYS A 393 -4.64 -9.77 -26.09
C LYS A 393 -3.75 -9.99 -24.87
N SER A 394 -2.77 -9.11 -24.70
CA SER A 394 -1.88 -9.03 -23.55
C SER A 394 -2.69 -8.98 -22.25
N ALA A 395 -2.51 -10.01 -21.43
CA ALA A 395 -3.04 -10.10 -20.09
C ALA A 395 -2.03 -9.49 -19.12
N GLU A 396 -2.17 -8.19 -18.85
CA GLU A 396 -1.60 -7.55 -17.66
C GLU A 396 -2.66 -6.59 -17.08
N ASP A 397 -3.04 -6.86 -15.82
CA ASP A 397 -3.81 -6.03 -14.89
C ASP A 397 -5.30 -5.73 -15.16
N GLU A 398 -6.14 -6.77 -15.19
CA GLU A 398 -7.51 -6.66 -14.66
C GLU A 398 -7.83 -7.87 -13.79
N ALA A 399 -7.73 -7.73 -12.47
CA ALA A 399 -8.45 -8.63 -11.57
C ALA A 399 -9.93 -8.55 -11.97
N GLU A 400 -10.51 -9.65 -12.42
CA GLU A 400 -11.89 -9.72 -12.91
C GLU A 400 -12.83 -9.09 -11.87
N ARG A 401 -13.30 -7.87 -12.16
CA ARG A 401 -14.22 -7.16 -11.25
C ARG A 401 -15.45 -8.03 -11.12
N SER A 402 -15.84 -8.31 -9.88
CA SER A 402 -17.04 -9.09 -9.64
C SER A 402 -18.24 -8.42 -10.35
N PRO A 403 -19.18 -9.20 -10.92
CA PRO A 403 -20.36 -8.63 -11.59
C PRO A 403 -21.15 -7.64 -10.71
N LEU A 404 -21.10 -7.82 -9.39
CA LEU A 404 -21.69 -6.91 -8.40
C LEU A 404 -20.98 -5.57 -8.34
N GLU A 405 -19.65 -5.57 -8.42
CA GLU A 405 -18.87 -4.35 -8.40
C GLU A 405 -19.05 -3.51 -9.67
N VAL A 406 -19.20 -4.15 -10.83
CA VAL A 406 -19.57 -3.48 -12.08
C VAL A 406 -20.96 -2.83 -11.96
N LYS A 407 -21.94 -3.52 -11.37
CA LYS A 407 -23.28 -2.96 -11.13
C LYS A 407 -23.24 -1.80 -10.13
N ARG A 408 -22.45 -1.92 -9.06
CA ARG A 408 -22.24 -0.83 -8.09
C ARG A 408 -21.62 0.40 -8.77
N GLN A 409 -20.58 0.23 -9.57
CA GLN A 409 -19.94 1.34 -10.28
C GLN A 409 -20.90 2.05 -11.24
N ARG A 410 -21.74 1.29 -11.97
CA ARG A 410 -22.80 1.87 -12.82
C ARG A 410 -23.85 2.63 -12.01
N ALA A 411 -24.27 2.09 -10.86
CA ALA A 411 -25.20 2.76 -9.98
C ALA A 411 -24.64 4.09 -9.45
N TRP A 412 -23.36 4.13 -9.04
CA TRP A 412 -22.71 5.36 -8.54
C TRP A 412 -22.61 6.42 -9.64
N GLY A 413 -22.29 6.02 -10.88
CA GLY A 413 -22.26 6.94 -12.02
C GLY A 413 -23.63 7.57 -12.30
N LEU A 414 -24.71 6.77 -12.25
CA LEU A 414 -26.07 7.28 -12.45
C LEU A 414 -26.57 8.13 -11.29
N LEU A 415 -26.23 7.78 -10.04
CA LEU A 415 -26.64 8.54 -8.87
C LEU A 415 -25.93 9.90 -8.79
N ALA A 416 -24.66 9.96 -9.21
CA ALA A 416 -23.91 11.21 -9.26
C ALA A 416 -24.47 12.22 -10.28
N ASP A 417 -24.92 11.74 -11.44
CA ASP A 417 -25.45 12.56 -12.54
C ASP A 417 -26.96 12.36 -12.73
N TRP A 418 -27.71 12.12 -11.65
CA TRP A 418 -29.14 11.83 -11.76
C TRP A 418 -29.89 13.03 -12.37
N PRO A 419 -30.70 12.83 -13.43
CA PRO A 419 -31.29 13.93 -14.17
C PRO A 419 -32.29 14.73 -13.32
N ALA A 420 -32.08 16.05 -13.28
CA ALA A 420 -33.00 16.97 -12.60
C ALA A 420 -34.41 16.87 -13.20
N GLY A 421 -35.38 16.44 -12.39
CA GLY A 421 -36.78 16.27 -12.79
C GLY A 421 -37.26 14.81 -12.93
N ARG A 422 -36.39 13.81 -12.71
CA ARG A 422 -36.81 12.40 -12.59
C ARG A 422 -36.77 11.96 -11.13
N GLU A 423 -37.88 11.41 -10.64
CA GLU A 423 -37.93 10.88 -9.28
C GLU A 423 -36.89 9.75 -9.09
N LEU A 424 -36.04 9.90 -8.08
CA LEU A 424 -35.09 8.87 -7.70
C LEU A 424 -35.84 7.80 -6.89
N SER A 425 -36.13 6.67 -7.53
CA SER A 425 -36.75 5.52 -6.87
C SER A 425 -35.94 4.26 -7.13
N ALA A 426 -35.98 3.30 -6.21
CA ALA A 426 -35.28 2.01 -6.35
C ALA A 426 -35.69 1.29 -7.65
N LYS A 427 -36.95 1.42 -8.06
CA LYS A 427 -37.47 0.91 -9.33
C LYS A 427 -36.80 1.55 -10.54
N ASN A 428 -36.75 2.89 -10.58
CA ASN A 428 -36.13 3.61 -11.70
C ASN A 428 -34.63 3.30 -11.84
N LEU A 429 -33.92 3.15 -10.72
CA LEU A 429 -32.52 2.76 -10.71
C LEU A 429 -32.33 1.29 -11.13
N ALA A 430 -33.17 0.38 -10.63
CA ALA A 430 -33.15 -1.04 -10.99
C ALA A 430 -33.35 -1.28 -12.48
N ASP A 431 -34.31 -0.57 -13.09
CA ASP A 431 -34.57 -0.62 -14.54
C ASP A 431 -33.36 -0.09 -15.34
N ALA A 432 -32.71 0.97 -14.85
CA ALA A 432 -31.56 1.58 -15.54
C ALA A 432 -30.29 0.72 -15.52
N ILE A 433 -30.06 -0.05 -14.44
CA ILE A 433 -28.85 -0.88 -14.29
C ILE A 433 -29.09 -2.39 -14.44
N ALA A 434 -30.31 -2.78 -14.83
CA ALA A 434 -30.73 -4.18 -14.94
C ALA A 434 -30.41 -5.00 -13.67
N CYS A 435 -30.91 -4.52 -12.53
CA CYS A 435 -30.83 -5.23 -11.24
C CYS A 435 -32.21 -5.34 -10.59
N SER A 436 -32.28 -6.01 -9.43
CA SER A 436 -33.52 -6.12 -8.67
C SER A 436 -33.75 -4.86 -7.81
N GLU A 437 -35.01 -4.50 -7.56
CA GLU A 437 -35.37 -3.34 -6.73
C GLU A 437 -34.71 -3.35 -5.33
N PRO A 438 -34.62 -4.49 -4.60
CA PRO A 438 -33.92 -4.52 -3.31
C PRO A 438 -32.43 -4.21 -3.41
N MET A 439 -31.78 -4.59 -4.52
CA MET A 439 -30.37 -4.30 -4.76
C MET A 439 -30.16 -2.81 -5.09
N ALA A 440 -31.05 -2.23 -5.88
CA ALA A 440 -31.05 -0.79 -6.16
C ALA A 440 -31.27 0.04 -4.88
N SER A 441 -32.20 -0.38 -3.99
CA SER A 441 -32.40 0.28 -2.69
C SER A 441 -31.12 0.32 -1.86
N ARG A 442 -30.41 -0.81 -1.75
CA ARG A 442 -29.13 -0.88 -1.04
C ARG A 442 -28.07 0.03 -1.66
N PHE A 443 -28.03 0.16 -2.98
CA PHE A 443 -27.11 1.07 -3.66
C PHE A 443 -27.43 2.54 -3.36
N ILE A 444 -28.71 2.92 -3.32
CA ILE A 444 -29.13 4.28 -2.93
C ILE A 444 -28.70 4.57 -1.50
N GLU A 445 -29.03 3.68 -0.55
CA GLU A 445 -28.67 3.83 0.87
C GLU A 445 -27.16 3.94 1.10
N GLN A 446 -26.37 3.09 0.43
CA GLN A 446 -24.91 3.14 0.50
C GLN A 446 -24.35 4.43 -0.11
N TYR A 447 -24.89 4.86 -1.25
CA TYR A 447 -24.46 6.09 -1.89
C TYR A 447 -24.73 7.32 -1.01
N GLU A 448 -25.91 7.39 -0.38
CA GLU A 448 -26.28 8.44 0.57
C GLU A 448 -25.42 8.42 1.84
N ALA A 449 -25.08 7.23 2.36
CA ALA A 449 -24.19 7.08 3.50
C ALA A 449 -22.77 7.58 3.19
N GLU A 450 -22.27 7.34 1.97
CA GLU A 450 -20.93 7.73 1.55
C GLU A 450 -20.81 9.22 1.15
N HIS A 451 -21.84 9.79 0.52
CA HIS A 451 -21.79 11.13 -0.08
C HIS A 451 -22.62 12.17 0.69
N GLY A 452 -23.21 11.76 1.83
CA GLY A 452 -24.16 12.56 2.59
C GLY A 452 -25.56 12.56 1.96
N SER A 453 -26.57 13.00 2.71
CA SER A 453 -27.96 13.07 2.25
C SER A 453 -28.14 14.14 1.16
N VAL A 454 -27.73 13.84 -0.08
CA VAL A 454 -27.86 14.74 -1.23
C VAL A 454 -29.33 14.85 -1.69
N PHE A 455 -30.17 13.86 -1.36
CA PHE A 455 -31.50 13.72 -1.97
C PHE A 455 -32.70 14.02 -1.05
N ALA A 456 -32.47 14.33 0.23
CA ALA A 456 -33.54 14.55 1.22
C ALA A 456 -34.35 15.87 1.06
N SER A 457 -34.18 16.60 -0.05
CA SER A 457 -34.82 17.92 -0.27
C SER A 457 -35.84 17.96 -1.42
N GLN A 458 -36.29 16.82 -1.97
CA GLN A 458 -37.20 16.81 -3.13
C GLN A 458 -38.55 16.10 -2.93
N ASN A 459 -38.93 15.77 -1.69
CA ASN A 459 -40.30 15.33 -1.38
C ASN A 459 -41.20 16.48 -0.94
#